data_AF-A0A1I7B586-F1
#
_entry.id   AF-A0A1I7B586-F1
#
_cell.length_a   1.000
_cell.length_b   1.000
_cell.length_c   1.000
_cell.angle_alpha   90.00
_cell.angle_beta   90.00
_cell.angle_gamma   90.00
#
_symmetry.space_group_name_H-M   'P 1'
#
loop_
_entity.id
_entity.type
_entity.pdbx_description
1 polymer ?
#
loop_
_entity_poly.entity_id
_entity_poly.type
_entity_poly.pdbx_seq_one_letter_code
_entity_poly.pdbx_strand_id
1 'polypeptide(L)'
;MTPLIVIADVSDAQQMRNAVSVPLRQFNEHRAGPVNPQPLAITLVHPGTEAMPAGYGVTPVLCSFNWGSCLFPNACVAAATAVIDDARRAGSAAPRMCVGAWLDTFSFQARGFQSSSFWEEIHS
;
A
#
# COMPACT_ATOMS: atom_id res chain seq x y z
N MET A 1 -31.74 17.64 9.51
CA MET A 1 -30.69 18.42 10.19
C MET A 1 -29.73 18.93 9.14
N THR A 2 -29.36 20.20 9.19
CA THR A 2 -28.32 20.77 8.32
C THR A 2 -27.00 20.73 9.09
N PRO A 3 -25.94 20.09 8.57
CA PRO A 3 -24.66 20.04 9.26
C PRO A 3 -24.00 21.42 9.28
N LEU A 4 -23.31 21.74 10.38
CA LEU A 4 -22.37 22.86 10.43
C LEU A 4 -21.08 22.43 9.71
N ILE A 5 -20.63 23.23 8.75
CA ILE A 5 -19.36 23.01 8.05
C ILE A 5 -18.30 23.87 8.74
N VAL A 6 -17.24 23.24 9.24
CA VAL A 6 -16.10 23.90 9.88
C VAL A 6 -14.84 23.60 9.06
N ILE A 7 -14.13 24.65 8.64
CA ILE A 7 -12.82 24.56 7.99
C ILE A 7 -11.81 25.03 9.03
N ALA A 8 -10.86 24.17 9.39
CA ALA A 8 -9.85 24.49 10.40
C ALA A 8 -8.48 23.91 10.00
N ASP A 9 -7.44 24.73 10.10
CA ASP A 9 -6.04 24.29 10.08
C ASP A 9 -5.66 23.83 11.49
N VAL A 10 -5.98 22.57 11.82
CA VAL A 10 -5.69 22.03 13.15
C VAL A 10 -4.36 21.28 13.19
N SER A 11 -3.72 21.33 14.36
CA SER A 11 -2.43 20.68 14.64
C SER A 11 -2.52 19.17 14.92
N ASP A 12 -3.70 18.64 15.27
CA ASP A 12 -3.88 17.23 15.58
C ASP A 12 -4.59 16.46 14.44
N ALA A 13 -3.85 16.33 13.34
CA ALA A 13 -4.32 15.62 12.15
C ALA A 13 -4.61 14.13 12.43
N GLN A 14 -3.98 13.52 13.45
CA GLN A 14 -4.19 12.11 13.75
C GLN A 14 -5.54 11.90 14.45
N GLN A 15 -5.88 12.74 15.43
CA GLN A 15 -7.17 12.68 16.10
C GLN A 15 -8.32 12.87 15.10
N MET A 16 -8.21 13.84 14.19
CA MET A 16 -9.21 14.04 13.13
C MET A 16 -9.34 12.83 12.21
N ARG A 17 -8.22 12.27 11.75
CA ARG A 17 -8.23 11.06 10.91
C ARG A 17 -8.96 9.93 11.61
N ASN A 18 -8.69 9.71 12.90
CA ASN A 18 -9.34 8.65 13.68
C ASN A 18 -10.84 8.90 13.87
N ALA A 19 -11.26 10.16 14.08
CA ALA A 19 -12.68 10.51 14.23
C ALA A 19 -13.52 10.16 13.00
N VAL A 20 -12.91 10.11 11.81
CA VAL A 20 -13.57 9.70 10.56
C VAL A 20 -13.32 8.21 10.26
N SER A 21 -12.09 7.74 10.37
CA SER A 21 -11.70 6.40 9.90
C SER A 21 -12.27 5.28 10.76
N VAL A 22 -12.39 5.48 12.08
CA VAL A 22 -12.94 4.48 13.00
C VAL A 22 -14.42 4.17 12.71
N PRO A 23 -15.35 5.15 12.68
CA PRO A 23 -16.74 4.86 12.38
C PRO A 23 -16.94 4.37 10.94
N LEU A 24 -16.17 4.87 9.98
CA LEU A 24 -16.20 4.37 8.59
C LEU A 24 -15.80 2.89 8.52
N ARG A 25 -14.74 2.49 9.22
CA ARG A 25 -14.31 1.10 9.31
C ARG A 25 -15.42 0.23 9.91
N GLN A 26 -16.03 0.66 11.02
CA GLN A 26 -17.13 -0.08 11.66
C GLN A 26 -18.33 -0.24 10.71
N PHE A 27 -18.72 0.82 10.02
CA PHE A 27 -19.79 0.77 9.02
C PHE A 27 -19.46 -0.23 7.90
N ASN A 28 -18.25 -0.17 7.36
CA ASN A 28 -17.80 -1.07 6.30
C ASN A 28 -17.75 -2.52 6.79
N GLU A 29 -17.23 -2.78 7.98
CA GLU A 29 -17.16 -4.13 8.56
C GLU A 29 -18.56 -4.72 8.78
N HIS A 30 -19.53 -3.89 9.17
CA HIS A 30 -20.93 -4.31 9.29
C HIS A 30 -21.58 -4.65 7.95
N ARG A 31 -21.20 -3.96 6.87
CA ARG A 31 -21.79 -4.12 5.53
C ARG A 31 -21.11 -5.20 4.69
N ALA A 32 -19.79 -5.30 4.77
CA ALA A 32 -18.95 -6.12 3.89
C ALA A 32 -18.24 -7.26 4.64
N GLY A 33 -18.41 -7.35 5.96
CA GLY A 33 -17.74 -8.33 6.81
C GLY A 33 -16.41 -7.83 7.39
N PRO A 34 -15.83 -8.58 8.33
CA PRO A 34 -14.63 -8.16 9.05
C PRO A 34 -13.44 -7.96 8.10
N VAL A 35 -12.73 -6.85 8.27
CA VAL A 35 -11.46 -6.59 7.58
C VAL A 35 -10.32 -6.88 8.55
N ASN A 36 -9.51 -7.90 8.26
CA ASN A 36 -8.32 -8.25 9.03
C ASN A 36 -7.06 -7.93 8.22
N PRO A 37 -6.61 -6.66 8.18
CA PRO A 37 -5.40 -6.31 7.45
C PRO A 37 -4.20 -6.99 8.09
N GLN A 38 -3.39 -7.66 7.26
CA GLN A 38 -2.16 -8.34 7.63
C GLN A 38 -0.96 -7.60 7.00
N PRO A 39 -0.44 -6.53 7.62
CA PRO A 39 0.65 -5.73 7.05
C PRO A 39 1.80 -6.61 6.57
N LEU A 40 2.33 -6.33 5.39
CA LEU A 40 3.47 -7.00 4.78
C LEU A 40 4.51 -5.93 4.51
N ALA A 41 5.75 -6.11 4.94
CA ALA A 41 6.83 -5.20 4.56
C ALA A 41 7.95 -5.99 3.90
N ILE A 42 8.51 -5.48 2.81
CA ILE A 42 9.68 -6.05 2.13
C ILE A 42 10.78 -5.00 2.15
N THR A 43 11.84 -5.26 2.88
CA THR A 43 12.93 -4.29 3.05
C THR A 43 14.15 -4.71 2.27
N LEU A 44 14.77 -3.78 1.56
CA LEU A 44 16.07 -4.00 0.93
C LEU A 44 17.14 -3.54 1.92
N VAL A 45 17.95 -4.49 2.37
CA VAL A 45 19.01 -4.25 3.36
C VAL A 45 20.36 -4.38 2.68
N HIS A 46 21.25 -3.42 2.92
CA HIS A 46 22.60 -3.46 2.38
C HIS A 46 23.44 -4.53 3.09
N PRO A 47 24.06 -5.47 2.36
CA PRO A 47 24.65 -6.69 2.94
C PRO A 47 25.87 -6.43 3.83
N GLY A 48 26.53 -5.27 3.70
CA GLY A 48 27.73 -4.93 4.48
C GLY A 48 27.54 -3.88 5.57
N THR A 49 26.38 -3.23 5.65
CA THR A 49 26.15 -2.11 6.59
C THR A 49 24.87 -2.24 7.40
N GLU A 50 24.02 -3.22 7.08
CA GLU A 50 22.67 -3.39 7.65
C GLU A 50 21.76 -2.16 7.50
N ALA A 51 22.23 -1.13 6.77
CA ALA A 51 21.41 0.01 6.44
C ALA A 51 20.22 -0.48 5.62
N MET A 52 19.06 0.15 5.84
CA MET A 52 17.89 0.03 4.96
C MET A 52 17.93 1.17 3.95
N PRO A 53 18.67 1.04 2.82
CA PRO A 53 18.66 2.05 1.76
C PRO A 53 17.29 2.18 1.10
N ALA A 54 16.43 1.17 1.24
CA ALA A 54 15.08 1.13 0.71
C ALA A 54 14.22 0.15 1.50
N GLY A 55 12.91 0.39 1.54
CA GLY A 55 11.95 -0.51 2.13
C GLY A 55 10.58 -0.30 1.54
N TYR A 56 9.78 -1.35 1.60
CA TYR A 56 8.43 -1.38 1.09
C TYR A 56 7.51 -1.80 2.24
N GLY A 57 6.45 -1.02 2.47
CA GLY A 57 5.39 -1.33 3.41
C GLY A 57 4.07 -1.48 2.66
N VAL A 58 3.42 -2.61 2.84
CA VAL A 58 2.12 -2.97 2.30
C VAL A 58 1.15 -3.13 3.44
N THR A 59 -0.02 -2.55 3.29
CA THR A 59 -1.16 -2.90 4.14
C THR A 59 -2.20 -3.54 3.24
N PRO A 60 -2.47 -4.85 3.35
CA PRO A 60 -3.54 -5.45 2.56
C PRO A 60 -4.88 -4.92 3.06
N VAL A 61 -5.71 -4.47 2.13
CA VAL A 61 -7.10 -4.08 2.38
C VAL A 61 -7.93 -4.79 1.33
N LEU A 62 -8.82 -5.68 1.78
CA LEU A 62 -9.83 -6.39 0.97
C LEU A 62 -9.25 -7.28 -0.15
N CYS A 63 -8.59 -8.39 0.20
CA CYS A 63 -8.09 -9.40 -0.75
C CYS A 63 -7.09 -8.88 -1.82
N SER A 64 -6.56 -7.69 -1.60
CA SER A 64 -5.68 -6.96 -2.51
C SER A 64 -4.71 -6.03 -1.77
N PHE A 65 -3.57 -5.78 -2.40
CA PHE A 65 -2.52 -4.92 -1.85
C PHE A 65 -2.65 -3.48 -2.32
N ASN A 66 -2.57 -2.53 -1.39
CA ASN A 66 -2.33 -1.12 -1.69
C ASN A 66 -0.83 -0.82 -1.46
N TRP A 67 -0.14 -0.40 -2.52
CA TRP A 67 1.26 0.02 -2.44
C TRP A 67 1.35 1.45 -1.88
N GLY A 68 1.54 1.57 -0.57
CA GLY A 68 1.51 2.88 0.11
C GLY A 68 2.76 3.74 -0.06
N SER A 69 3.94 3.14 -0.30
CA SER A 69 5.20 3.86 -0.57
C SER A 69 6.23 2.91 -1.16
N CYS A 70 6.70 3.20 -2.37
CA CYS A 70 7.74 2.44 -3.04
C CYS A 70 8.89 3.38 -3.42
N LEU A 71 10.06 3.19 -2.81
CA LEU A 71 11.27 3.93 -3.16
C LEU A 71 12.35 2.92 -3.55
N PHE A 72 12.66 2.86 -4.83
CA PHE A 72 13.86 2.20 -5.33
C PHE A 72 14.89 3.28 -5.69
N PRO A 73 16.00 3.40 -4.93
CA PRO A 73 17.17 4.13 -5.41
C PRO A 73 17.57 3.56 -6.79
N ASN A 74 18.07 4.40 -7.71
CA ASN A 74 18.45 3.97 -9.06
C ASN A 74 19.37 2.72 -9.07
N ALA A 75 20.22 2.58 -8.05
CA ALA A 75 21.11 1.43 -7.86
C ALA A 75 20.39 0.09 -7.57
N CYS A 76 19.11 0.13 -7.20
CA CYS A 76 18.30 -1.02 -6.80
C CYS A 76 17.21 -1.38 -7.82
N VAL A 77 17.14 -0.70 -8.96
CA VAL A 77 16.13 -0.97 -10.01
C VAL A 77 16.18 -2.42 -10.49
N ALA A 78 17.38 -3.01 -10.60
CA ALA A 78 17.54 -4.42 -10.96
C ALA A 78 16.91 -5.39 -9.94
N ALA A 79 16.74 -4.97 -8.69
CA ALA A 79 16.10 -5.76 -7.63
C ALA A 79 14.57 -5.60 -7.60
N ALA A 80 14.00 -4.64 -8.34
CA ALA A 80 12.57 -4.35 -8.30
C ALA A 80 11.70 -5.55 -8.72
N THR A 81 12.10 -6.27 -9.77
CA THR A 81 11.39 -7.50 -10.21
C THR A 81 11.38 -8.56 -9.12
N ALA A 82 12.52 -8.82 -8.47
CA ALA A 82 12.60 -9.80 -7.38
C ALA A 82 11.72 -9.40 -6.19
N VAL A 83 11.69 -8.11 -5.83
CA VAL A 83 10.82 -7.59 -4.76
C VAL A 83 9.33 -7.80 -5.10
N ILE A 84 8.92 -7.61 -6.35
CA ILE A 84 7.53 -7.83 -6.79
C ILE A 84 7.18 -9.32 -6.70
N ASP A 85 8.08 -10.20 -7.15
CA ASP A 85 7.86 -11.64 -7.08
C ASP A 85 7.78 -12.13 -5.63
N ASP A 86 8.60 -11.59 -4.74
CA ASP A 86 8.56 -11.86 -3.30
C ASP A 86 7.25 -11.37 -2.68
N ALA A 87 6.79 -10.17 -3.05
CA ALA A 87 5.50 -9.63 -2.60
C ALA A 87 4.34 -10.52 -3.04
N ARG A 88 4.35 -10.99 -4.29
CA ARG A 88 3.34 -11.92 -4.80
C ARG A 88 3.33 -13.21 -4.00
N ARG A 89 4.49 -13.84 -3.82
CA ARG A 89 4.59 -15.09 -3.06
C ARG A 89 4.11 -14.91 -1.62
N ALA A 90 4.54 -13.84 -0.95
CA ALA A 90 4.14 -13.52 0.41
C ALA A 90 2.63 -13.23 0.52
N GLY A 91 2.03 -12.68 -0.53
CA GLY A 91 0.61 -12.39 -0.56
C GLY A 91 -0.29 -13.57 -0.87
N SER A 92 0.15 -14.49 -1.73
CA SER A 92 -0.58 -15.73 -1.99
C SER A 92 -0.44 -16.75 -0.85
N ALA A 93 0.55 -16.59 0.03
CA ALA A 93 0.71 -17.44 1.21
C ALA A 93 -0.38 -17.19 2.28
N ALA A 94 -0.70 -18.24 3.03
CA ALA A 94 -1.47 -18.08 4.26
C ALA A 94 -0.70 -17.19 5.26
N PRO A 95 -1.38 -16.31 6.01
CA PRO A 95 -2.83 -16.14 6.13
C PRO A 95 -3.47 -15.14 5.14
N ARG A 96 -2.71 -14.58 4.20
CA ARG A 96 -3.14 -13.42 3.39
C ARG A 96 -4.05 -13.81 2.23
N MET A 97 -3.70 -14.89 1.50
CA MET A 97 -4.46 -15.41 0.36
C MET A 97 -4.96 -14.31 -0.60
N CYS A 98 -4.13 -13.30 -0.86
CA CYS A 98 -4.50 -12.19 -1.74
C CYS A 98 -4.68 -12.70 -3.17
N VAL A 99 -5.73 -12.21 -3.85
CA VAL A 99 -6.09 -12.60 -5.22
C VAL A 99 -5.53 -11.65 -6.27
N GLY A 100 -5.01 -10.49 -5.83
CA GLY A 100 -4.40 -9.49 -6.70
C GLY A 100 -3.60 -8.44 -5.94
N ALA A 101 -2.97 -7.54 -6.69
CA ALA A 101 -2.25 -6.39 -6.19
C ALA A 101 -2.55 -5.18 -7.08
N TRP A 102 -2.60 -3.98 -6.50
CA TRP A 102 -2.64 -2.74 -7.27
C TRP A 102 -1.61 -1.75 -6.72
N LEU A 103 -1.22 -0.80 -7.56
CA LEU A 103 -0.37 0.33 -7.22
C LEU A 103 -0.94 1.57 -7.89
N ASP A 104 -0.95 2.67 -7.14
CA ASP A 104 -1.11 4.00 -7.69
C ASP A 104 0.25 4.71 -7.68
N THR A 105 0.68 5.21 -8.82
CA THR A 105 1.94 5.95 -8.95
C THR A 105 1.81 7.04 -9.98
N PHE A 106 2.57 8.13 -9.82
CA PHE A 106 2.66 9.11 -10.90
C PHE A 106 3.45 8.51 -12.07
N SER A 107 3.00 8.79 -13.29
CA SER A 107 3.60 8.25 -14.52
C SER A 107 5.11 8.49 -14.64
N PHE A 108 5.63 9.60 -14.11
CA PHE A 108 7.06 9.89 -14.12
C PHE A 108 7.89 9.04 -13.15
N GLN A 109 7.27 8.47 -12.10
CA GLN A 109 7.96 7.66 -11.08
C GLN A 109 8.17 6.21 -11.53
N ALA A 110 7.34 5.73 -12.46
CA ALA A 110 7.30 4.31 -12.83
C ALA A 110 7.16 4.09 -14.35
N ARG A 111 7.81 4.92 -15.18
CA ARG A 111 7.73 4.82 -16.64
C ARG A 111 8.02 3.41 -17.19
N GLY A 112 8.95 2.68 -16.57
CA GLY A 112 9.28 1.30 -16.96
C GLY A 112 8.22 0.26 -16.58
N PHE A 113 7.39 0.54 -15.56
CA PHE A 113 6.29 -0.34 -15.16
C PHE A 113 5.11 -0.27 -16.14
N GLN A 114 4.80 0.92 -16.65
CA GLN A 114 3.70 1.15 -17.59
C GLN A 114 3.87 0.39 -18.91
N SER A 115 5.12 0.17 -19.34
CA SER A 115 5.43 -0.60 -20.54
C SER A 115 5.48 -2.12 -20.32
N SER A 116 5.27 -2.61 -19.10
CA SER A 116 5.36 -4.04 -18.80
C SER A 116 4.02 -4.75 -19.07
N SER A 117 4.06 -5.95 -19.64
CA SER A 117 2.87 -6.81 -19.80
C SER A 117 2.37 -7.42 -18.48
N PHE A 118 2.95 -7.00 -17.36
CA PHE A 118 2.75 -7.57 -16.03
C PHE A 118 1.72 -6.80 -15.20
N TRP A 119 1.40 -5.57 -15.63
CA TRP A 119 0.44 -4.68 -14.99
C TRP A 119 -0.60 -4.27 -16.01
N GLU A 120 -1.87 -4.32 -15.60
CA GLU A 120 -2.97 -3.73 -16.36
C GLU A 120 -3.29 -2.36 -15.77
N GLU A 121 -3.30 -1.33 -16.61
CA GLU A 121 -3.67 0.01 -16.20
C GLU A 121 -5.20 0.08 -16.06
N ILE A 122 -5.68 0.31 -14.83
CA ILE A 122 -7.09 0.49 -14.53
C ILE A 122 -7.35 1.99 -14.38
N HIS A 123 -7.99 2.59 -15.38
CA HIS A 123 -8.47 3.97 -15.29
C HIS A 123 -9.85 3.99 -14.60
N SER A 124 -9.95 4.76 -13.51
CA SER A 124 -11.22 5.10 -12.85
C SER A 124 -11.80 6.39 -13.39
#